data_AF-A0AAF0TV91-F1
#
_entry.id   AF-A0AAF0TV91-F1
#
_cell.length_a   1.000
_cell.length_b   1.000
_cell.length_c   1.000
_cell.angle_alpha   90.00
_cell.angle_beta   90.00
_cell.angle_gamma   90.00
#
_symmetry.space_group_name_H-M   'P 1'
#
loop_
_entity.id
_entity.type
_entity.pdbx_description
1 polymer ?
#
loop_
_entity_poly.entity_id
_entity_poly.type
_entity_poly.pdbx_seq_one_letter_code
_entity_poly.pdbx_strand_id
1 'polypeptide(L)'
;MLKIRYADLIFKAQQQISDKAIGKKEMKKKVKLWEAQLLKEKAKSHWEKAREEARTATANIKKTVEFGDSIQVEKDFLAMIGATNH
;
A
#
# COMPACT_ATOMS: atom_id res chain seq x y z
N MET A 1 12.63 -6.39 4.45
CA MET A 1 14.03 -6.52 4.00
C MET A 1 14.97 -6.46 5.19
N LEU A 2 15.62 -7.57 5.53
CA LEU A 2 16.52 -7.69 6.69
C LEU A 2 17.65 -6.62 6.66
N LYS A 3 18.22 -6.37 5.48
CA LYS A 3 19.29 -5.38 5.25
C LYS A 3 18.96 -3.95 5.67
N ILE A 4 17.68 -3.55 5.64
CA ILE A 4 17.24 -2.19 6.00
C ILE A 4 17.17 -2.02 7.53
N ARG A 5 16.67 -3.03 8.26
CA ARG A 5 16.60 -3.00 9.73
C ARG A 5 17.99 -2.92 10.38
N TYR A 6 18.98 -3.49 9.71
CA TYR A 6 20.37 -3.46 10.17
C TYR A 6 21.20 -2.39 9.48
N ALA A 7 20.64 -1.50 8.65
CA ALA A 7 21.39 -0.49 7.93
C ALA A 7 22.15 0.45 8.89
N ASP A 8 21.49 0.89 9.97
CA ASP A 8 22.10 1.72 11.01
C ASP A 8 23.19 0.97 11.79
N LEU A 9 22.99 -0.34 12.02
CA LEU A 9 23.96 -1.18 12.74
C LEU A 9 25.19 -1.45 11.88
N ILE A 10 24.99 -1.78 10.61
CA ILE A 10 26.04 -1.95 9.60
C ILE A 10 26.80 -0.63 9.42
N PHE A 11 26.09 0.50 9.38
CA PHE A 11 26.69 1.82 9.28
C PHE A 11 27.59 2.13 10.48
N LYS A 12 27.09 1.94 11.71
CA LYS A 12 27.89 2.13 12.94
C LYS A 12 29.11 1.21 12.97
N ALA A 13 28.95 -0.07 12.61
CA ALA A 13 30.04 -1.04 12.55
C ALA A 13 31.09 -0.66 11.50
N GLN A 14 30.66 -0.25 10.30
CA GLN A 14 31.57 0.18 9.24
C GLN A 14 32.26 1.52 9.56
N GLN A 15 31.60 2.41 10.31
CA GLN A 15 32.18 3.66 10.77
C GLN A 15 33.29 3.40 11.82
N GLN A 16 33.06 2.48 12.74
CA GLN A 16 34.07 1.99 13.70
C GLN A 16 35.31 1.40 13.02
N ILE A 17 35.12 0.73 11.87
CA ILE A 17 36.22 0.15 11.07
C ILE A 17 36.89 1.22 10.18
N SER A 18 36.13 2.18 9.65
CA SER A 18 36.59 3.19 8.67
C SER A 18 37.22 4.44 9.27
N ASP A 19 37.08 4.67 10.59
CA ASP A 19 37.82 5.73 11.30
C ASP A 19 39.35 5.61 11.14
N LYS A 20 39.84 4.48 10.59
CA LYS A 20 41.25 4.26 10.21
C LYS A 20 41.64 4.58 8.76
N ALA A 21 40.74 4.73 7.76
CA ALA A 21 41.24 4.88 6.37
C ALA A 21 40.34 5.51 5.29
N ILE A 22 39.01 5.65 5.42
CA ILE A 22 38.19 6.10 4.28
C ILE A 22 37.29 7.26 4.68
N GLY A 23 37.47 8.37 3.97
CA GLY A 23 36.93 9.67 4.30
C GLY A 23 35.43 9.66 4.60
N LYS A 24 35.09 10.05 5.82
CA LYS A 24 33.76 10.36 6.38
C LYS A 24 32.75 10.99 5.40
N LYS A 25 33.25 11.70 4.38
CA LYS A 25 32.47 12.35 3.31
C LYS A 25 31.85 11.36 2.32
N GLU A 26 32.55 10.30 1.91
CA GLU A 26 32.01 9.27 1.02
C GLU A 26 30.97 8.39 1.72
N MET A 27 31.24 8.07 2.99
CA MET A 27 30.32 7.29 3.81
C MET A 27 28.99 8.01 4.00
N LYS A 28 29.02 9.32 4.29
CA LYS A 28 27.82 10.16 4.37
C LYS A 28 27.03 10.20 3.06
N LYS A 29 27.69 10.18 1.90
CA LYS A 29 27.02 10.14 0.59
C LYS A 29 26.26 8.82 0.39
N LYS A 30 26.87 7.69 0.78
CA LYS A 30 26.22 6.36 0.69
C LYS A 30 24.97 6.27 1.56
N VAL A 31 25.01 6.80 2.79
CA VAL A 31 23.83 6.82 3.68
C VAL A 31 22.69 7.62 3.07
N LYS A 32 22.96 8.85 2.61
CA LYS A 32 21.93 9.69 1.98
C LYS A 32 21.31 9.03 0.76
N LEU A 33 22.10 8.29 -0.01
CA LEU A 33 21.60 7.53 -1.16
C LEU A 33 20.63 6.42 -0.72
N TRP A 34 20.99 5.67 0.32
CA TRP A 34 20.13 4.61 0.86
C TRP A 34 18.84 5.14 1.49
N GLU A 35 18.91 6.25 2.23
CA GLU A 35 17.74 6.93 2.79
C GLU A 35 16.79 7.41 1.68
N ALA A 36 17.31 8.01 0.61
CA ALA A 36 16.52 8.46 -0.53
C ALA A 36 15.84 7.30 -1.27
N GLN A 37 16.55 6.17 -1.44
CA GLN A 37 15.98 4.95 -2.01
C GLN A 37 14.86 4.40 -1.14
N LEU A 38 15.04 4.38 0.18
CA LEU A 38 14.05 3.93 1.14
C LEU A 38 12.76 4.76 1.08
N LEU A 39 12.88 6.08 1.03
CA LEU A 39 11.74 6.98 0.92
C LEU A 39 10.96 6.73 -0.37
N LYS A 40 11.66 6.52 -1.49
CA LYS A 40 11.05 6.22 -2.79
C LYS A 40 10.32 4.88 -2.80
N GLU A 41 10.92 3.83 -2.23
CA GLU A 41 10.27 2.52 -2.10
C GLU A 41 9.04 2.56 -1.18
N LYS A 42 9.15 3.28 -0.05
CA LYS A 42 8.02 3.45 0.88
C LYS A 42 6.85 4.20 0.22
N ALA A 43 7.15 5.25 -0.54
CA ALA A 43 6.14 5.97 -1.30
C ALA A 43 5.47 5.05 -2.35
N LYS A 44 6.26 4.26 -3.10
CA LYS A 44 5.72 3.31 -4.08
C LYS A 44 4.81 2.26 -3.43
N SER A 45 5.22 1.69 -2.31
CA SER A 45 4.40 0.73 -1.55
C SER A 45 3.09 1.35 -1.05
N HIS A 46 3.12 2.61 -0.62
CA HIS A 46 1.91 3.32 -0.20
C HIS A 46 0.93 3.52 -1.38
N TRP A 47 1.44 3.90 -2.56
CA TRP A 47 0.63 4.03 -3.77
C TRP A 47 0.01 2.70 -4.22
N GLU A 48 0.76 1.60 -4.14
CA GLU A 48 0.25 0.27 -4.47
C GLU A 48 -0.87 -0.16 -3.50
N LYS A 49 -0.72 0.09 -2.20
CA LYS A 49 -1.77 -0.16 -1.20
C LYS A 49 -3.02 0.67 -1.46
N ALA A 50 -2.88 1.98 -1.64
CA ALA A 50 -4.01 2.86 -1.91
C ALA A 50 -4.76 2.46 -3.20
N ARG A 51 -4.04 2.00 -4.22
CA ARG A 51 -4.65 1.48 -5.45
C ARG A 51 -5.47 0.22 -5.21
N GLU A 52 -4.98 -0.69 -4.38
CA GLU A 52 -5.68 -1.93 -4.08
C GLU A 52 -6.93 -1.70 -3.21
N GLU A 53 -6.84 -0.78 -2.25
CA GLU A 53 -7.97 -0.30 -1.47
C GLU A 53 -9.05 0.35 -2.37
N ALA A 54 -8.65 1.19 -3.31
CA ALA A 54 -9.56 1.80 -4.28
C ALA A 54 -10.24 0.77 -5.21
N ARG A 55 -9.51 -0.26 -5.64
CA ARG A 55 -10.08 -1.39 -6.41
C ARG A 55 -11.12 -2.14 -5.58
N THR A 56 -10.80 -2.45 -4.33
CA THR A 56 -11.71 -3.14 -3.42
C THR A 56 -12.98 -2.33 -3.18
N ALA A 57 -12.84 -1.02 -2.90
CA ALA A 57 -13.97 -0.12 -2.74
C ALA A 57 -14.85 -0.06 -4.01
N THR A 58 -14.24 0.03 -5.19
CA THR A 58 -14.96 0.04 -6.47
C THR A 58 -15.73 -1.27 -6.70
N ALA A 59 -15.11 -2.42 -6.40
CA ALA A 59 -15.75 -3.73 -6.51
C ALA A 59 -16.94 -3.87 -5.53
N ASN A 60 -16.79 -3.37 -4.30
CA ASN A 60 -17.86 -3.36 -3.30
C ASN A 60 -19.04 -2.47 -3.71
N ILE A 61 -18.76 -1.29 -4.26
CA ILE A 61 -19.79 -0.40 -4.82
C ILE A 61 -20.55 -1.11 -5.94
N LYS A 62 -19.84 -1.70 -6.90
CA LYS A 62 -20.47 -2.43 -8.03
C LYS A 62 -21.37 -3.57 -7.55
N LYS A 63 -20.88 -4.39 -6.61
CA LYS A 63 -21.68 -5.48 -6.02
C LYS A 63 -22.93 -4.98 -5.30
N THR A 64 -22.82 -3.84 -4.61
CA THR A 64 -23.95 -3.23 -3.89
C THR A 64 -24.99 -2.66 -4.87
N VAL A 65 -24.54 -2.07 -5.98
CA VAL A 65 -25.44 -1.59 -7.06
C VAL A 65 -26.17 -2.78 -7.71
N GLU A 66 -25.44 -3.82 -8.12
CA GLU A 66 -26.04 -5.05 -8.68
C GLU A 66 -27.06 -5.69 -7.73
N PHE A 67 -26.76 -5.69 -6.43
CA PHE A 67 -27.68 -6.19 -5.41
C PHE A 67 -28.93 -5.32 -5.28
N GLY A 68 -28.78 -4.00 -5.27
CA GLY A 68 -29.92 -3.06 -5.26
C GLY A 68 -30.83 -3.22 -6.48
N ASP A 69 -30.24 -3.37 -7.66
CA ASP A 69 -30.97 -3.60 -8.90
C ASP A 69 -31.74 -4.92 -8.86
N SER A 70 -31.12 -6.00 -8.36
CA SER A 70 -31.79 -7.30 -8.21
C SER A 70 -32.99 -7.25 -7.25
N ILE A 71 -32.88 -6.51 -6.14
CA ILE A 71 -34.00 -6.29 -5.20
C ILE A 71 -35.11 -5.49 -5.86
N GLN A 72 -34.78 -4.48 -6.66
CA GLN A 72 -35.79 -3.68 -7.36
C GLN A 72 -36.54 -4.52 -8.38
N VAL A 73 -35.83 -5.34 -9.17
CA VAL A 73 -36.43 -6.27 -10.14
C VAL A 73 -37.33 -7.29 -9.43
N GLU A 74 -36.92 -7.82 -8.28
CA GLU A 74 -37.74 -8.73 -7.48
C GLU A 74 -39.03 -8.05 -6.97
N LYS A 75 -38.92 -6.82 -6.47
CA LYS A 75 -40.10 -6.03 -6.05
C LYS A 75 -41.04 -5.73 -7.20
N ASP A 76 -40.51 -5.32 -8.34
CA ASP A 76 -41.29 -5.03 -9.55
C ASP A 76 -41.99 -6.29 -10.06
N PHE A 77 -41.30 -7.42 -10.03
CA PHE A 77 -41.85 -8.73 -10.36
C PHE A 77 -42.99 -9.13 -9.41
N LEU A 78 -42.80 -9.00 -8.08
CA LEU A 78 -43.82 -9.30 -7.07
C LEU A 78 -45.06 -8.38 -7.20
N ALA A 79 -44.84 -7.10 -7.49
CA ALA A 79 -45.91 -6.14 -7.76
C ALA A 79 -46.69 -6.50 -9.04
N MET A 80 -45.98 -6.91 -10.11
CA MET A 80 -46.60 -7.31 -11.39
C MET A 80 -47.50 -8.54 -11.26
N ILE A 81 -47.11 -9.52 -10.43
CA ILE A 81 -47.91 -10.74 -10.22
C ILE A 81 -49.00 -10.58 -9.14
N GLY A 82 -49.19 -9.37 -8.59
CA GLY A 82 -50.18 -9.08 -7.55
C GLY A 82 -49.83 -9.66 -6.18
N ALA A 83 -48.60 -10.10 -5.96
CA ALA A 83 -48.09 -10.59 -4.68
C ALA A 83 -47.51 -9.41 -3.87
N THR A 84 -48.36 -8.49 -3.42
CA THR A 84 -47.95 -7.50 -2.41
C THR A 84 -48.06 -8.14 -1.03
N ASN A 85 -46.93 -8.45 -0.40
CA ASN A 85 -46.90 -8.91 0.99
C ASN A 85 -47.64 -7.90 1.87
N HIS A 86 -48.67 -8.39 2.56
CA HIS A 86 -49.48 -7.66 3.52
C HIS A 86 -48.87 -7.71 4.92
#